data_AF-A0A7C5WI20-F1
#
_entry.id   AF-A0A7C5WI20-F1
#
_cell.length_a   1.000
_cell.length_b   1.000
_cell.length_c   1.000
_cell.angle_alpha   90.00
_cell.angle_beta   90.00
_cell.angle_gamma   90.00
#
_symmetry.space_group_name_H-M   'P 1'
#
loop_
_entity.id
_entity.type
_entity.pdbx_description
1 polymer ?
#
loop_
_entity_poly.entity_id
_entity_poly.type
_entity_poly.pdbx_seq_one_letter_code
_entity_poly.pdbx_strand_id
1 'polypeptide(L)'
;MAETTGRHDQQEVAAWLREAGHWPDGATRIREVETHISRVFVGRDIVLKMKKAVRLPYLDFTTLDKRRRYCERELEINRRFSPQLYPGLATVTRDADGSLALDGDGAVVEWLVKMRRFDDEAILARVAETRGIDDGLAGALARMMARAHRRAEPRPAVDGARMIGGVIAQVDAALHEVAEAAAVRARLKELHGRFADALRGRGGDFRHAGGSRHLRPQAQETAARDSGLRRNDEGSRNDEPSREGEMGGAGSIRRRHGNAQ
;
A
#
# COMPACT_ATOMS: atom_id res chain seq x y z
N MET A 1 16.70 -17.90 21.20
CA MET A 1 16.04 -19.05 20.55
C MET A 1 14.73 -18.67 19.87
N ALA A 2 13.74 -18.09 20.56
CA ALA A 2 12.45 -17.70 19.95
C ALA A 2 12.55 -16.69 18.78
N GLU A 3 13.47 -15.72 18.83
CA GLU A 3 13.67 -14.76 17.71
C GLU A 3 14.25 -15.42 16.45
N THR A 4 15.09 -16.45 16.62
CA THR A 4 15.72 -17.18 15.51
C THR A 4 14.69 -18.09 14.82
N THR A 5 13.89 -18.82 15.60
CA THR A 5 12.78 -19.65 15.09
C THR A 5 11.75 -18.80 14.34
N GLY A 6 11.30 -17.67 14.91
CA GLY A 6 10.33 -16.81 14.24
C GLY A 6 10.84 -16.14 12.96
N ARG A 7 12.16 -15.95 12.80
CA ARG A 7 12.78 -15.46 11.55
C ARG A 7 12.85 -16.55 10.49
N HIS A 8 13.20 -17.77 10.87
CA HIS A 8 13.23 -18.92 9.96
C HIS A 8 11.84 -19.24 9.43
N ASP A 9 10.82 -19.26 10.30
CA ASP A 9 9.43 -19.49 9.91
C ASP A 9 8.93 -18.44 8.91
N GLN A 10 9.28 -17.16 9.10
CA GLN A 10 8.89 -16.11 8.14
C GLN A 10 9.62 -16.17 6.81
N GLN A 11 10.85 -16.70 6.76
CA GLN A 11 11.56 -16.88 5.49
C GLN A 11 10.91 -17.97 4.65
N GLU A 12 10.53 -19.09 5.29
CA GLU A 12 9.78 -20.17 4.64
C GLU A 12 8.41 -19.67 4.15
N VAL A 13 7.64 -19.00 5.01
CA VAL A 13 6.35 -18.42 4.62
C VAL A 13 6.50 -17.42 3.47
N ALA A 14 7.53 -16.56 3.50
CA ALA A 14 7.79 -15.63 2.40
C ALA A 14 8.18 -16.34 1.10
N ALA A 15 8.95 -17.43 1.17
CA ALA A 15 9.30 -18.23 0.00
C ALA A 15 8.05 -18.88 -0.60
N TRP A 16 7.24 -19.52 0.25
CA TRP A 16 5.98 -20.14 -0.14
C TRP A 16 5.00 -19.14 -0.77
N LEU A 17 4.85 -17.93 -0.19
CA LEU A 17 4.00 -16.88 -0.76
C LEU A 17 4.47 -16.35 -2.12
N ARG A 18 5.72 -16.55 -2.53
CA ARG A 18 6.20 -16.16 -3.87
C ARG A 18 5.78 -17.15 -4.95
N GLU A 19 5.41 -18.37 -4.56
CA GLU A 19 4.98 -19.40 -5.50
C GLU A 19 3.53 -19.16 -5.92
N ALA A 20 3.35 -18.97 -7.23
CA ALA A 20 2.06 -18.69 -7.86
C ALA A 20 0.98 -19.77 -7.59
N GLY A 21 1.39 -21.03 -7.47
CA GLY A 21 0.47 -22.18 -7.37
C GLY A 21 -0.45 -22.16 -6.15
N HIS A 22 -0.11 -21.42 -5.10
CA HIS A 22 -0.86 -21.38 -3.85
C HIS A 22 -1.85 -20.20 -3.78
N TRP A 23 -1.91 -19.38 -4.82
CA TRP A 23 -2.72 -18.16 -4.82
C TRP A 23 -4.15 -18.41 -5.30
N PRO A 24 -5.17 -18.01 -4.51
CA PRO A 24 -6.56 -18.32 -4.82
C PRO A 24 -7.14 -17.53 -6.00
N ASP A 25 -6.42 -16.54 -6.53
CA ASP A 25 -6.84 -15.73 -7.69
C ASP A 25 -6.22 -16.18 -9.03
N GLY A 26 -5.53 -17.33 -9.03
CA GLY A 26 -4.90 -17.91 -10.22
C GLY A 26 -3.73 -17.07 -10.76
N ALA A 27 -3.09 -16.27 -9.91
CA ALA A 27 -1.92 -15.50 -10.30
C ALA A 27 -0.81 -16.42 -10.85
N THR A 28 -0.25 -16.09 -12.02
CA THR A 28 0.87 -16.84 -12.61
C THR A 28 2.23 -16.29 -12.21
N ARG A 29 2.26 -15.09 -11.61
CA ARG A 29 3.45 -14.43 -11.09
C ARG A 29 3.10 -13.60 -9.88
N ILE A 30 3.95 -13.68 -8.86
CA ILE A 30 3.83 -12.87 -7.65
C ILE A 30 4.89 -11.77 -7.66
N ARG A 31 4.46 -10.53 -7.53
CA ARG A 31 5.36 -9.38 -7.32
C ARG A 31 5.51 -9.13 -5.83
N GLU A 32 6.74 -9.09 -5.33
CA GLU A 32 7.02 -8.72 -3.95
C GLU A 32 7.50 -7.27 -3.86
N VAL A 33 6.98 -6.54 -2.89
CA VAL A 33 7.47 -5.22 -2.48
C VAL A 33 7.84 -5.30 -1.00
N GLU A 34 9.09 -5.01 -0.69
CA GLU A 34 9.58 -5.00 0.67
C GLU A 34 9.68 -3.57 1.22
N THR A 35 9.24 -3.42 2.47
CA THR A 35 9.43 -2.22 3.28
C THR A 35 10.25 -2.57 4.51
N HIS A 36 10.66 -1.58 5.28
CA HIS A 36 11.40 -1.79 6.53
C HIS A 36 10.67 -2.71 7.53
N ILE A 37 9.33 -2.73 7.54
CA ILE A 37 8.51 -3.50 8.52
C ILE A 37 7.53 -4.52 7.91
N SER A 38 7.47 -4.65 6.58
CA SER A 38 6.50 -5.54 5.92
C SER A 38 6.99 -6.03 4.56
N ARG A 39 6.57 -7.23 4.17
CA ARG A 39 6.63 -7.75 2.80
C ARG A 39 5.22 -7.75 2.22
N VAL A 40 5.05 -7.25 1.01
CA VAL A 40 3.78 -7.17 0.31
C VAL A 40 3.87 -8.01 -0.95
N PHE A 41 3.02 -9.02 -1.05
CA PHE A 41 2.94 -9.92 -2.19
C PHE A 41 1.71 -9.56 -3.01
N VAL A 42 1.89 -9.38 -4.31
CA VAL A 42 0.87 -8.90 -5.24
C VAL A 42 0.61 -9.98 -6.28
N GLY A 43 -0.60 -10.56 -6.24
CA GLY A 43 -1.12 -11.51 -7.20
C GLY A 43 -1.89 -10.85 -8.34
N ARG A 44 -2.89 -11.55 -8.87
CA ARG A 44 -3.73 -11.07 -9.97
C ARG A 44 -4.72 -10.03 -9.49
N ASP A 45 -5.55 -10.42 -8.52
CA ASP A 45 -6.63 -9.62 -7.93
C ASP A 45 -6.44 -9.40 -6.42
N ILE A 46 -5.56 -10.19 -5.79
CA ILE A 46 -5.32 -10.20 -4.34
C ILE A 46 -3.93 -9.67 -4.03
N VAL A 47 -3.82 -8.97 -2.91
CA VAL A 47 -2.56 -8.55 -2.29
C VAL A 47 -2.51 -9.06 -0.87
N LEU A 48 -1.39 -9.68 -0.49
CA LEU A 48 -1.17 -10.19 0.86
C LEU A 48 -0.01 -9.44 1.50
N LYS A 49 -0.25 -8.84 2.66
CA LYS A 49 0.79 -8.11 3.41
C LYS A 49 1.17 -8.86 4.67
N MET A 50 2.43 -9.26 4.74
CA MET A 50 3.06 -9.89 5.90
C MET A 50 3.87 -8.86 6.69
N LYS A 51 3.71 -8.81 8.01
CA LYS A 51 4.53 -7.97 8.90
C LYS A 51 5.83 -8.69 9.21
N LYS A 52 6.98 -8.03 9.09
CA LYS A 52 8.29 -8.62 9.41
C LYS A 52 8.44 -8.82 10.92
N ALA A 53 9.01 -9.93 11.35
CA ALA A 53 9.33 -10.21 12.75
C ALA A 53 10.52 -9.36 13.20
N VAL A 54 10.23 -8.10 13.56
CA VAL A 54 11.22 -7.10 13.96
C VAL A 54 10.77 -6.36 15.22
N ARG A 55 11.75 -5.89 15.98
CA ARG A 55 11.55 -4.93 17.07
C ARG A 55 12.28 -3.64 16.73
N LEU A 56 11.54 -2.54 16.75
CA LEU A 56 12.02 -1.18 16.54
C LEU A 56 11.65 -0.33 17.78
N PRO A 57 12.28 0.84 17.99
CA PRO A 57 11.99 1.69 19.15
C PRO A 57 10.51 2.10 19.31
N TYR A 58 9.74 2.04 18.23
CA TYR A 58 8.34 2.44 18.16
C TYR A 58 7.37 1.31 17.75
N LEU A 59 7.87 0.08 17.58
CA LEU A 59 7.08 -1.03 17.04
C LEU A 59 7.63 -2.39 17.45
N ASP A 60 6.74 -3.32 17.79
CA ASP A 60 7.14 -4.68 18.16
C ASP A 60 6.28 -5.73 17.44
N PHE A 61 6.86 -6.40 16.45
CA PHE A 61 6.27 -7.49 15.65
C PHE A 61 6.92 -8.85 15.92
N THR A 62 7.65 -8.98 17.04
CA THR A 62 8.49 -10.15 17.33
C THR A 62 7.71 -11.46 17.45
N THR A 63 6.49 -11.42 18.01
CA THR A 63 5.66 -12.61 18.20
C THR A 63 4.49 -12.67 17.23
N LEU A 64 4.01 -13.88 16.96
CA LEU A 64 2.83 -14.11 16.11
C LEU A 64 1.59 -13.37 16.63
N ASP A 65 1.34 -13.41 17.95
CA ASP A 65 0.21 -12.70 18.57
C ASP A 65 0.31 -11.18 18.38
N LYS A 66 1.52 -10.60 18.52
CA LYS A 66 1.72 -9.17 18.24
C LYS A 66 1.40 -8.87 16.78
N ARG A 67 1.92 -9.65 15.83
CA ARG A 67 1.65 -9.46 14.40
C ARG A 67 0.15 -9.56 14.09
N ARG A 68 -0.55 -10.55 14.64
CA ARG A 68 -2.01 -10.68 14.57
C ARG A 68 -2.72 -9.38 14.99
N ARG A 69 -2.47 -8.91 16.22
CA ARG A 69 -3.10 -7.69 16.76
C ARG A 69 -2.85 -6.46 15.87
N TYR A 70 -1.63 -6.33 15.33
CA TYR A 70 -1.32 -5.24 14.43
C TYR A 70 -1.97 -5.39 13.05
N CYS A 71 -2.16 -6.61 12.54
CA CYS A 71 -2.92 -6.86 11.31
C CYS A 71 -4.41 -6.53 11.51
N GLU A 72 -5.00 -6.97 12.63
CA GLU A 72 -6.37 -6.61 13.04
C GLU A 72 -6.55 -5.09 13.14
N ARG A 73 -5.63 -4.40 13.82
CA ARG A 73 -5.67 -2.93 13.96
C ARG A 73 -5.52 -2.22 12.62
N GLU A 74 -4.65 -2.71 11.74
CA GLU A 74 -4.50 -2.17 10.39
C GLU A 74 -5.80 -2.29 9.59
N LEU A 75 -6.46 -3.45 9.63
CA LEU A 75 -7.76 -3.63 8.99
C LEU A 75 -8.83 -2.73 9.58
N GLU A 76 -8.93 -2.66 10.90
CA GLU A 76 -9.92 -1.84 11.60
C GLU A 76 -9.80 -0.37 11.17
N ILE A 77 -8.58 0.17 11.18
CA ILE A 77 -8.32 1.54 10.72
C ILE A 77 -8.64 1.67 9.24
N ASN A 78 -8.21 0.71 8.41
CA ASN A 78 -8.27 0.87 6.97
C ASN A 78 -9.67 0.68 6.40
N ARG A 79 -10.46 -0.24 6.95
CA ARG A 79 -11.85 -0.48 6.56
C ARG A 79 -12.77 0.70 6.83
N ARG A 80 -12.45 1.57 7.80
CA ARG A 80 -13.19 2.84 8.02
C ARG A 80 -13.13 3.76 6.80
N PHE A 81 -12.13 3.60 5.93
CA PHE A 81 -11.90 4.48 4.78
C PHE A 81 -12.05 3.76 3.42
N SER A 82 -11.75 2.46 3.36
CA SER A 82 -11.73 1.70 2.10
C SER A 82 -12.12 0.23 2.34
N PRO A 83 -13.33 -0.05 2.86
CA PRO A 83 -13.71 -1.41 3.25
C PRO A 83 -13.57 -2.43 2.12
N GLN A 84 -13.83 -2.03 0.88
CA GLN A 84 -13.71 -2.86 -0.31
C GLN A 84 -12.25 -3.25 -0.66
N LEU A 85 -11.24 -2.45 -0.27
CA LEU A 85 -9.83 -2.80 -0.47
C LEU A 85 -9.28 -3.72 0.59
N TYR A 86 -9.94 -3.81 1.74
CA TYR A 86 -9.46 -4.55 2.91
C TYR A 86 -10.48 -5.63 3.28
N PRO A 87 -10.64 -6.65 2.40
CA PRO A 87 -11.62 -7.71 2.58
C PRO A 87 -11.45 -8.49 3.89
N GLY A 88 -10.23 -8.58 4.46
CA GLY A 88 -10.05 -9.21 5.76
C GLY A 88 -8.61 -9.59 6.06
N LEU A 89 -8.46 -10.47 7.06
CA LEU A 89 -7.20 -11.16 7.32
C LEU A 89 -7.13 -12.40 6.44
N ALA A 90 -5.91 -12.88 6.24
CA ALA A 90 -5.65 -14.25 5.85
C ALA A 90 -4.63 -14.86 6.81
N THR A 91 -4.58 -16.18 6.89
CA THR A 91 -3.60 -16.91 7.68
C THR A 91 -2.78 -17.81 6.79
N VAL A 92 -1.49 -17.94 7.09
CA VAL A 92 -0.72 -19.09 6.62
C VAL A 92 -0.75 -20.11 7.73
N THR A 93 -1.21 -21.31 7.42
CA THR A 93 -1.32 -22.43 8.34
C THR A 93 -0.33 -23.52 7.94
N ARG A 94 0.04 -24.35 8.92
CA ARG A 94 0.83 -25.55 8.72
C ARG A 94 0.01 -26.77 9.13
N ASP A 95 -0.22 -27.66 8.18
CA ASP A 95 -0.95 -28.89 8.41
C ASP A 95 -0.06 -29.94 9.10
N ALA A 96 -0.67 -31.04 9.55
CA ALA A 96 0.02 -32.08 10.32
C ALA A 96 1.15 -32.77 9.53
N ASP A 97 1.07 -32.77 8.20
CA ASP A 97 2.11 -33.26 7.29
C ASP A 97 3.25 -32.26 7.05
N GLY A 98 3.16 -31.07 7.65
CA GLY A 98 4.16 -30.01 7.55
C GLY A 98 3.95 -29.07 6.36
N SER A 99 2.98 -29.35 5.48
CA SER A 99 2.66 -28.50 4.33
C SER A 99 2.06 -27.16 4.77
N LEU A 100 2.32 -26.12 3.97
CA LEU A 100 1.75 -24.79 4.19
C LEU A 100 0.50 -24.58 3.33
N ALA A 101 -0.51 -23.94 3.90
CA ALA A 101 -1.75 -23.58 3.22
C ALA A 101 -2.15 -22.13 3.54
N LEU A 102 -2.89 -21.50 2.62
CA LEU A 102 -3.53 -20.21 2.85
C LEU A 102 -4.94 -20.47 3.37
N ASP A 103 -5.26 -19.88 4.52
CA ASP A 103 -6.56 -20.04 5.18
C ASP A 103 -6.95 -21.52 5.41
N GLY A 104 -5.97 -22.40 5.65
CA GLY A 104 -6.19 -23.83 5.92
C GLY A 104 -6.57 -24.14 7.37
N ASP A 105 -6.73 -25.43 7.68
CA ASP A 105 -7.21 -25.92 8.99
C ASP A 105 -6.08 -26.21 9.99
N GLY A 106 -4.82 -26.22 9.54
CA GLY A 106 -3.65 -26.45 10.38
C GLY A 106 -3.30 -25.32 11.36
N ALA A 107 -2.15 -25.47 12.02
CA ALA A 107 -1.68 -24.49 12.99
C ALA A 107 -1.29 -23.18 12.31
N VAL A 108 -1.81 -22.04 12.77
CA VAL A 108 -1.45 -20.72 12.21
C VAL A 108 0.02 -20.42 12.48
N VAL A 109 0.79 -20.20 11.41
CA VAL A 109 2.20 -19.81 11.47
C VAL A 109 2.44 -18.35 11.09
N GLU A 110 1.51 -17.71 10.38
CA GLU A 110 1.58 -16.27 10.10
C GLU A 110 0.21 -15.62 9.86
N TRP A 111 0.09 -14.34 10.22
CA TRP A 111 -1.07 -13.50 9.93
C TRP A 111 -0.77 -12.50 8.82
N LEU A 112 -1.67 -12.41 7.86
CA LEU A 112 -1.58 -11.53 6.70
C LEU A 112 -2.76 -10.56 6.68
N VAL A 113 -2.52 -9.35 6.20
CA VAL A 113 -3.61 -8.45 5.78
C VAL A 113 -3.93 -8.77 4.32
N LYS A 114 -5.16 -9.21 4.05
CA LYS A 114 -5.67 -9.49 2.71
C LYS A 114 -6.27 -8.22 2.13
N MET A 115 -5.79 -7.86 0.95
CA MET A 115 -6.15 -6.65 0.24
C MET A 115 -6.63 -7.00 -1.16
N ARG A 116 -7.52 -6.20 -1.75
CA ARG A 116 -7.76 -6.25 -3.20
C ARG A 116 -6.66 -5.47 -3.90
N ARG A 117 -6.14 -6.02 -5.00
CA ARG A 117 -5.28 -5.28 -5.90
C ARG A 117 -6.08 -4.10 -6.46
N PHE A 118 -5.42 -2.96 -6.57
CA PHE A 118 -5.93 -1.79 -7.25
C PHE A 118 -4.98 -1.44 -8.39
N ASP A 119 -5.46 -0.64 -9.33
CA ASP A 119 -4.67 -0.22 -10.49
C ASP A 119 -3.44 0.58 -10.05
N ASP A 120 -2.24 0.10 -10.41
CA ASP A 120 -0.98 0.77 -10.09
C ASP A 120 -0.94 2.18 -10.72
N GLU A 121 -1.68 2.43 -11.83
CA GLU A 121 -1.81 3.75 -12.45
C GLU A 121 -2.69 4.72 -11.64
N ALA A 122 -3.51 4.22 -10.71
CA ALA A 122 -4.35 5.04 -9.85
C ALA A 122 -3.61 5.56 -8.59
N ILE A 123 -2.34 5.17 -8.39
CA ILE A 123 -1.50 5.66 -7.29
C ILE A 123 -1.23 7.16 -7.49
N LEU A 124 -1.36 7.98 -6.44
CA LEU A 124 -1.23 9.45 -6.58
C LEU A 124 0.12 9.88 -7.13
N ALA A 125 1.19 9.21 -6.74
CA ALA A 125 2.52 9.45 -7.29
C ALA A 125 2.51 9.28 -8.80
N ARG A 126 1.89 8.19 -9.29
CA ARG A 126 1.81 7.91 -10.72
C ARG A 126 0.89 8.89 -11.46
N VAL A 127 -0.23 9.28 -10.85
CA VAL A 127 -1.11 10.33 -11.40
C VAL A 127 -0.36 11.66 -11.51
N ALA A 128 0.36 12.06 -10.46
CA ALA A 128 1.15 13.29 -10.44
C ALA A 128 2.25 13.29 -11.52
N GLU A 129 2.92 12.16 -11.71
CA GLU A 129 3.97 11.99 -12.74
C GLU A 129 3.41 12.01 -14.16
N THR A 130 2.28 11.34 -14.40
CA THR A 130 1.78 11.10 -15.77
C THR A 130 0.78 12.13 -16.25
N ARG A 131 -0.04 12.69 -15.36
CA ARG A 131 -1.16 13.58 -15.69
C ARG A 131 -1.12 14.92 -14.95
N GLY A 132 -0.27 15.03 -13.93
CA GLY A 132 -0.25 16.18 -13.03
C GLY A 132 -1.39 16.17 -12.01
N ILE A 133 -1.33 17.10 -11.06
CA ILE A 133 -2.41 17.35 -10.09
C ILE A 133 -3.00 18.72 -10.44
N ASP A 134 -4.15 18.73 -11.11
CA ASP A 134 -4.90 19.96 -11.38
C ASP A 134 -5.65 20.49 -10.15
N ASP A 135 -6.18 21.71 -10.24
CA ASP A 135 -6.92 22.36 -9.15
C ASP A 135 -8.17 21.57 -8.73
N GLY A 136 -8.80 20.84 -9.66
CA GLY A 136 -9.96 20.01 -9.41
C GLY A 136 -9.63 18.83 -8.49
N LEU A 137 -8.58 18.09 -8.85
CA LEU A 137 -8.05 16.97 -8.07
C LEU A 137 -7.49 17.46 -6.73
N ALA A 138 -6.71 18.55 -6.72
CA ALA A 138 -6.19 19.14 -5.49
C ALA A 138 -7.33 19.52 -4.52
N GLY A 139 -8.37 20.19 -5.02
CA GLY A 139 -9.54 20.56 -4.24
C GLY A 139 -10.32 19.35 -3.71
N ALA A 140 -10.47 18.31 -4.52
CA ALA A 140 -11.15 17.08 -4.11
C ALA A 140 -10.36 16.32 -3.02
N LEU A 141 -9.04 16.21 -3.16
CA LEU A 141 -8.15 15.63 -2.14
C LEU A 141 -8.21 16.44 -0.83
N ALA A 142 -8.20 17.77 -0.90
CA ALA A 142 -8.31 18.63 0.26
C ALA A 142 -9.65 18.44 1.00
N ARG A 143 -10.78 18.42 0.27
CA ARG A 143 -12.11 18.18 0.85
C ARG A 143 -12.20 16.80 1.51
N MET A 144 -11.66 15.78 0.86
CA MET A 144 -11.59 14.44 1.41
C MET A 144 -10.78 14.38 2.70
N MET A 145 -9.57 14.97 2.73
CA MET A 145 -8.75 15.04 3.95
C MET A 145 -9.48 15.78 5.07
N ALA A 146 -10.09 16.93 4.76
CA ALA A 146 -10.83 17.71 5.74
C ALA A 146 -12.03 16.93 6.31
N ARG A 147 -12.77 16.19 5.48
CA ARG A 147 -13.86 15.31 5.92
C ARG A 147 -13.34 14.18 6.82
N ALA A 148 -12.21 13.57 6.47
CA ALA A 148 -11.58 12.54 7.28
C ALA A 148 -11.13 13.08 8.66
N HIS A 149 -10.51 14.26 8.70
CA HIS A 149 -10.13 14.91 9.96
C HIS A 149 -11.32 15.28 10.82
N ARG A 150 -12.42 15.78 10.24
CA ARG A 150 -13.65 16.09 11.00
C ARG A 150 -14.30 14.86 11.61
N ARG A 151 -14.21 13.70 10.94
CA ARG A 151 -14.78 12.42 11.40
C ARG A 151 -13.88 11.65 12.36
N ALA A 152 -12.62 12.03 12.47
CA ALA A 152 -11.70 11.40 13.41
C ALA A 152 -12.17 11.65 14.85
N GLU A 153 -12.13 10.61 15.68
CA GLU A 153 -12.46 10.70 17.10
C GLU A 153 -11.48 11.65 17.80
N PRO A 154 -11.98 12.65 18.56
CA PRO A 154 -11.15 13.46 19.42
C PRO A 154 -10.38 12.59 20.43
N ARG A 155 -9.15 12.99 20.73
CA ARG A 155 -8.31 12.40 21.77
C ARG A 155 -7.98 13.48 22.82
N PRO A 156 -8.94 13.79 23.71
CA PRO A 156 -8.84 14.95 24.61
C PRO A 156 -7.74 14.83 25.68
N ALA A 157 -7.24 13.62 25.93
CA ALA A 157 -6.22 13.35 26.96
C ALA A 157 -4.78 13.28 26.40
N VAL A 158 -4.52 13.86 25.23
CA VAL A 158 -3.22 13.76 24.56
C VAL A 158 -2.50 15.10 24.60
N ASP A 159 -1.31 15.09 25.20
CA ASP A 159 -0.34 16.17 25.09
C ASP A 159 0.46 16.00 23.80
N GLY A 160 0.07 16.73 22.75
CA GLY A 160 0.77 16.66 21.46
C GLY A 160 2.19 17.20 21.50
N ALA A 161 2.50 18.16 22.39
CA ALA A 161 3.88 18.62 22.56
C ALA A 161 4.74 17.47 23.12
N ARG A 162 4.24 16.75 24.12
CA ARG A 162 4.90 15.53 24.63
C ARG A 162 5.02 14.44 23.55
N MET A 163 3.99 14.21 22.73
CA MET A 163 4.05 13.18 21.67
C MET A 163 5.10 13.52 20.61
N ILE A 164 5.08 14.74 20.07
CA ILE A 164 6.08 15.19 19.08
C ILE A 164 7.47 15.18 19.72
N GLY A 165 7.59 15.60 20.97
CA GLY A 165 8.85 15.55 21.70
C GLY A 165 9.42 14.13 21.84
N GLY A 166 8.56 13.13 22.06
CA GLY A 166 8.96 11.73 22.05
C GLY A 166 9.50 11.27 20.69
N VAL A 167 8.85 11.64 19.58
CA VAL A 167 9.32 11.32 18.23
C VAL A 167 10.67 11.99 17.95
N ILE A 168 10.83 13.26 18.31
CA ILE A 168 12.08 13.99 18.11
C ILE A 168 13.21 13.38 18.94
N ALA A 169 12.94 12.98 20.18
CA ALA A 169 13.93 12.29 21.01
C ALA A 169 14.37 10.96 20.39
N GLN A 170 13.44 10.19 19.79
CA GLN A 170 13.78 8.97 19.06
C GLN A 170 14.65 9.24 17.83
N VAL A 171 14.35 10.29 17.06
CA VAL A 171 15.17 10.68 15.90
C VAL A 171 16.54 11.18 16.35
N ASP A 172 16.63 12.01 17.40
CA ASP A 172 17.90 12.49 17.94
C ASP A 172 18.80 11.35 18.42
N ALA A 173 18.21 10.36 19.10
CA ALA A 173 18.93 9.15 19.54
C ALA A 173 19.41 8.31 18.34
N ALA A 174 18.58 8.12 17.31
CA ALA A 174 18.95 7.37 16.12
C ALA A 174 20.08 8.04 15.30
N LEU A 175 20.18 9.37 15.37
CA LEU A 175 21.19 10.15 14.66
C LEU A 175 22.39 10.52 15.54
N HIS A 176 22.42 10.11 16.82
CA HIS A 176 23.41 10.60 17.79
C HIS A 176 24.85 10.30 17.37
N GLU A 177 25.08 9.10 16.81
CA GLU A 177 26.38 8.58 16.38
C GLU A 177 26.77 8.99 14.95
N VAL A 178 25.90 9.72 14.24
CA VAL A 178 26.17 10.16 12.86
C VAL A 178 26.77 11.56 12.91
N ALA A 179 28.10 11.66 12.75
CA ALA A 179 28.85 12.91 12.89
C ALA A 179 28.32 14.03 11.97
N GLU A 180 27.93 13.69 10.75
CA GLU A 180 27.39 14.60 9.75
C GLU A 180 25.96 15.08 10.08
N ALA A 181 25.27 14.42 11.01
CA ALA A 181 23.90 14.76 11.38
C ALA A 181 23.80 15.90 12.42
N ALA A 182 24.93 16.45 12.89
CA ALA A 182 24.94 17.48 13.94
C ALA A 182 24.05 18.69 13.60
N ALA A 183 24.12 19.19 12.37
CA ALA A 183 23.28 20.31 11.91
C ALA A 183 21.79 19.94 11.85
N VAL A 184 21.47 18.72 11.40
CA VAL A 184 20.09 18.20 11.34
C VAL A 184 19.52 18.06 12.75
N ARG A 185 20.30 17.54 13.70
CA ARG A 185 19.92 17.40 15.11
C ARG A 185 19.68 18.74 15.79
N ALA A 186 20.54 19.73 15.55
CA ALA A 186 20.33 21.09 16.05
C ALA A 186 19.03 21.70 15.50
N ARG A 187 18.78 21.53 14.20
CA ARG A 187 17.55 22.02 13.55
C ARG A 187 16.29 21.32 14.06
N LEU A 188 16.35 20.01 14.33
CA LEU A 188 15.25 19.25 14.93
C LEU A 188 14.87 19.76 16.32
N LYS A 189 15.87 20.07 17.16
CA LYS A 189 15.65 20.63 18.51
C LYS A 189 15.01 22.02 18.45
N GLU A 190 15.44 22.87 17.52
CA GLU A 190 14.85 24.20 17.33
C GLU A 190 13.39 24.11 16.83
N LEU A 191 13.12 23.24 15.86
CA LEU A 191 11.76 22.99 15.37
C LEU A 191 10.86 22.40 16.47
N HIS A 192 11.41 21.55 17.35
CA HIS A 192 10.69 21.05 18.52
C HIS A 192 10.18 22.21 19.38
N GLY A 193 11.04 23.13 19.81
CA GLY A 193 10.63 24.26 20.65
C GLY A 193 9.46 25.02 20.03
N ARG A 194 9.54 25.32 18.74
CA ARG A 194 8.47 25.99 18.00
C ARG A 194 7.17 25.18 17.93
N PHE A 195 7.24 23.86 17.71
CA PHE A 195 6.05 23.00 17.70
C PHE A 195 5.45 22.81 19.09
N ALA A 196 6.27 22.64 20.13
CA ALA A 196 5.79 22.53 21.51
C ALA A 196 5.03 23.78 21.93
N ASP A 197 5.56 24.96 21.58
CA ASP A 197 4.92 26.25 21.83
C ASP A 197 3.57 26.38 21.12
N ALA A 198 3.52 26.01 19.83
CA ALA A 198 2.30 26.06 19.04
C ALA A 198 1.22 25.06 19.49
N LEU A 199 1.62 23.96 20.13
CA LEU A 199 0.73 22.89 20.60
C LEU A 199 0.30 23.03 22.06
N ARG A 200 0.93 23.93 22.85
CA ARG A 200 0.51 24.21 24.22
C ARG A 200 -0.96 24.67 24.25
N GLY A 201 -1.74 24.09 25.16
CA GLY A 201 -3.16 24.42 25.33
C GLY A 201 -4.10 23.86 24.26
N ARG A 202 -3.60 23.14 23.24
CA ARG A 202 -4.40 22.56 22.16
C ARG A 202 -4.83 21.11 22.38
N GLY A 203 -4.89 20.64 23.64
CA GLY A 203 -5.24 19.26 23.98
C GLY A 203 -6.56 18.76 23.39
N GLY A 204 -7.54 19.66 23.20
CA GLY A 204 -8.83 19.35 22.57
C GLY A 204 -8.81 19.20 21.05
N ASP A 205 -7.73 19.62 20.38
CA ASP A 205 -7.64 19.63 18.92
C ASP A 205 -7.12 18.30 18.36
N PHE A 206 -6.54 17.43 19.21
CA PHE A 206 -5.95 16.17 18.75
C PHE A 206 -7.03 15.16 18.40
N ARG A 207 -6.87 14.51 17.24
CA ARG A 207 -7.80 13.48 16.76
C ARG A 207 -7.06 12.24 16.28
N HIS A 208 -7.73 11.10 16.31
CA HIS A 208 -7.24 9.85 15.72
C HIS A 208 -7.10 9.96 14.20
N ALA A 209 -5.93 10.40 13.72
CA ALA A 209 -5.58 10.30 12.31
C ALA A 209 -4.83 8.98 12.05
N GLY A 210 -5.28 8.17 11.09
CA GLY A 210 -4.55 6.97 10.67
C GLY A 210 -3.13 7.32 10.20
N GLY A 211 -2.12 6.63 10.75
CA GLY A 211 -0.71 6.81 10.41
C GLY A 211 -0.41 6.35 8.98
N SER A 212 0.43 7.13 8.27
CA SER A 212 0.78 6.95 6.85
C SER A 212 -0.43 6.83 5.93
N ARG A 213 -1.22 7.92 5.83
CA ARG A 213 -2.08 8.16 4.67
C ARG A 213 -1.22 8.47 3.45
N HIS A 214 -0.49 7.49 2.93
CA HIS A 214 -0.23 7.49 1.49
C HIS A 214 -1.61 7.56 0.86
N LEU A 215 -1.89 8.68 0.17
CA LEU A 215 -3.22 8.95 -0.35
C LEU A 215 -3.67 7.74 -1.14
N ARG A 216 -4.77 7.15 -0.67
CA ARG A 216 -5.17 5.81 -1.09
C ARG A 216 -5.84 5.90 -2.45
N PRO A 217 -5.51 5.02 -3.40
CA PRO A 217 -6.01 5.06 -4.78
C PRO A 217 -7.52 5.22 -4.90
N GLN A 218 -8.33 4.57 -4.06
CA GLN A 218 -9.80 4.73 -4.13
C GLN A 218 -10.32 6.08 -3.66
N ALA A 219 -9.64 6.68 -2.69
CA ALA A 219 -9.97 8.00 -2.21
C ALA A 219 -9.64 9.04 -3.29
N GLN A 220 -8.58 8.78 -4.07
CA GLN A 220 -8.23 9.53 -5.27
C GLN A 220 -9.15 9.24 -6.46
N GLU A 221 -9.60 8.00 -6.65
CA GLU A 221 -10.52 7.62 -7.73
C GLU A 221 -11.91 8.23 -7.48
N THR A 222 -12.35 8.26 -6.22
CA THR A 222 -13.57 8.98 -5.82
C THR A 222 -13.40 10.49 -6.02
N ALA A 223 -12.26 11.05 -5.61
CA ALA A 223 -11.93 12.46 -5.85
C ALA A 223 -11.85 12.82 -7.34
N ALA A 224 -11.33 11.93 -8.19
CA ALA A 224 -11.23 12.09 -9.64
C ALA A 224 -12.58 11.92 -10.35
N ARG A 225 -13.44 11.03 -9.85
CA ARG A 225 -14.84 10.90 -10.31
C ARG A 225 -15.65 12.15 -9.94
N ASP A 226 -15.49 12.66 -8.72
CA ASP A 226 -16.17 13.87 -8.23
C ASP A 226 -15.65 15.15 -8.90
N SER A 227 -14.42 15.15 -9.44
CA SER A 227 -13.85 16.28 -10.20
C SER A 227 -14.18 16.24 -11.70
N GLY A 228 -15.00 15.27 -12.16
CA GLY A 228 -15.41 15.18 -13.55
C GLY A 228 -14.36 14.61 -14.51
N LEU A 229 -13.24 14.06 -14.01
CA LEU A 229 -12.30 13.31 -14.85
C LEU A 229 -12.81 11.89 -15.09
N ARG A 230 -13.82 11.73 -15.96
CA ARG A 230 -13.93 10.52 -16.79
C ARG A 230 -13.46 10.83 -18.21
N ARG A 231 -12.82 9.81 -18.79
CA ARG A 231 -12.32 9.77 -20.17
C ARG A 231 -13.36 10.33 -21.14
N ASN A 232 -12.94 11.27 -21.97
CA ASN A 232 -13.52 11.42 -23.30
C ASN A 232 -13.08 10.20 -24.12
N ASP A 233 -13.76 9.07 -23.94
CA ASP A 233 -13.76 7.99 -24.93
C ASP A 233 -15.04 8.16 -25.76
N GLU A 234 -15.04 9.14 -26.66
CA GLU A 234 -15.95 9.19 -27.81
C GLU A 234 -15.11 9.51 -29.05
N GLY A 235 -15.13 8.60 -30.04
CA GLY A 235 -14.72 8.90 -31.40
C GLY A 235 -13.70 7.97 -32.04
N SER A 236 -13.99 6.67 -32.15
CA SER A 236 -13.73 5.96 -33.42
C SER A 236 -14.61 4.71 -33.52
N ARG A 237 -15.88 4.92 -33.88
CA ARG A 237 -16.65 3.88 -34.57
C ARG A 237 -16.08 3.84 -35.99
N ASN A 238 -15.28 2.83 -36.30
CA ASN A 238 -15.08 2.45 -37.69
C ASN A 238 -16.31 1.63 -38.09
N ASP A 239 -17.16 2.25 -38.90
CA ASP A 239 -18.16 1.57 -39.71
C ASP A 239 -17.45 0.65 -40.71
N GLU A 240 -17.57 -0.66 -40.54
CA GLU A 240 -17.34 -1.63 -41.62
C GLU A 240 -18.55 -1.62 -42.56
N PRO A 241 -18.38 -1.44 -43.88
CA PRO A 241 -19.42 -1.80 -44.82
C PRO A 241 -19.29 -3.28 -45.18
N SER A 242 -20.37 -4.02 -44.92
CA SER A 242 -20.61 -5.37 -45.41
C SER A 242 -20.49 -5.42 -46.94
N ARG A 243 -19.69 -6.36 -47.47
CA ARG A 243 -19.89 -6.94 -48.81
C ARG A 243 -19.49 -8.42 -48.82
N GLU A 244 -20.50 -9.27 -48.88
CA GLU A 244 -20.41 -10.63 -49.41
C GLU A 244 -20.26 -10.59 -50.95
N GLY A 245 -19.59 -11.59 -51.52
CA GLY A 245 -19.90 -12.10 -52.87
C GLY A 245 -18.79 -12.09 -53.92
N GLU A 246 -18.46 -13.31 -54.38
CA GLU A 246 -18.01 -13.70 -55.74
C GLU A 246 -16.49 -13.80 -56.08
N MET A 247 -16.01 -15.06 -55.98
CA MET A 247 -15.52 -15.92 -57.07
C MET A 247 -14.56 -15.35 -58.15
N GLY A 248 -13.39 -15.97 -58.30
CA GLY A 248 -12.81 -16.25 -59.62
C GLY A 248 -11.30 -16.02 -59.83
N GLY A 249 -10.53 -17.10 -59.87
CA GLY A 249 -9.63 -17.41 -61.00
C GLY A 249 -8.27 -16.70 -61.18
N ALA A 250 -7.21 -17.50 -60.99
CA ALA A 250 -6.05 -17.69 -61.89
C ALA A 250 -4.98 -16.57 -62.12
N GLY A 251 -3.71 -17.02 -62.18
CA GLY A 251 -2.57 -16.34 -62.83
C GLY A 251 -1.54 -15.75 -61.84
N SER A 252 -0.51 -16.46 -61.40
CA SER A 252 0.74 -16.81 -62.11
C SER A 252 1.64 -15.61 -62.48
N ILE A 253 2.94 -15.75 -62.12
CA ILE A 253 4.16 -15.19 -62.75
C ILE A 253 4.98 -14.14 -61.96
N ARG A 254 6.07 -14.68 -61.37
CA ARG A 254 7.51 -14.29 -61.39
C ARG A 254 7.99 -12.92 -60.87
N ARG A 255 9.03 -13.06 -60.01
CA ARG A 255 10.41 -12.51 -60.06
C ARG A 255 10.55 -10.99 -60.31
N ARG A 256 11.41 -10.22 -59.65
CA ARG A 256 12.85 -10.43 -59.38
C ARG A 256 13.35 -9.17 -58.64
N HIS A 257 14.28 -9.35 -57.70
CA HIS A 257 15.49 -8.54 -57.41
C HIS A 257 15.41 -7.00 -57.31
N GLY A 258 16.06 -6.46 -56.28
CA GLY A 258 16.61 -5.11 -56.32
C GLY A 258 17.08 -4.61 -54.96
N ASN A 259 18.38 -4.77 -54.70
CA ASN A 259 19.12 -4.20 -53.58
C ASN A 259 19.49 -2.72 -53.88
N ALA A 260 20.00 -2.01 -52.86
CA ALA A 260 20.49 -0.61 -52.80
C ALA A 260 19.45 0.38 -52.24
N GLN A 261 19.73 1.19 -51.21
CA GLN A 261 20.97 1.62 -50.57
C GLN A 261 20.65 1.99 -49.11
#